data_AF-A0A4Q3YGZ1-F1
#
_entry.id   AF-A0A4Q3YGZ1-F1
#
_cell.length_a   1.000
_cell.length_b   1.000
_cell.length_c   1.000
_cell.angle_alpha   90.00
_cell.angle_beta   90.00
_cell.angle_gamma   90.00
#
_symmetry.space_group_name_H-M   'P 1'
#
loop_
_entity.id
_entity.type
_entity.pdbx_description
1 polymer ?
#
loop_
_entity_poly.entity_id
_entity_poly.type
_entity_poly.pdbx_seq_one_letter_code
_entity_poly.pdbx_strand_id
1 'polypeptide(L)' 'MNKSELIEHIAKQADISKAAAGRALEAVIGGVKTTLKKNGTVSLVGFGTFS' A
#
# COMPACT_ATOMS: atom_id res chain seq x y z
N MET A 1 6.28 10.30 -8.64
CA MET A 1 5.94 9.30 -7.61
C MET A 1 5.96 7.90 -8.21
N ASN A 2 7.13 7.29 -8.26
CA ASN A 2 7.33 5.87 -8.51
C ASN A 2 7.29 5.09 -7.18
N LYS A 3 7.45 3.76 -7.24
CA LYS A 3 7.42 2.90 -6.05
C LYS A 3 8.44 3.31 -4.98
N SER A 4 9.66 3.65 -5.38
CA SER A 4 10.72 4.06 -4.47
C SER A 4 10.43 5.40 -3.81
N GLU A 5 9.94 6.38 -4.58
CA GLU A 5 9.52 7.68 -4.05
C GLU A 5 8.36 7.53 -3.04
N LEU A 6 7.42 6.60 -3.29
CA LEU A 6 6.33 6.31 -2.37
C LEU A 6 6.82 5.66 -1.07
N ILE A 7 7.80 4.74 -1.15
CA ILE A 7 8.44 4.14 0.04
C ILE A 7 9.13 5.21 0.89
N GLU A 8 9.85 6.14 0.25
CA GLU A 8 10.48 7.26 0.96
C GLU A 8 9.46 8.19 1.62
N HIS A 9 8.35 8.46 0.93
CA HIS A 9 7.27 9.25 1.49
C HIS A 9 6.66 8.58 2.73
N ILE A 10 6.34 7.28 2.65
CA ILE A 10 5.80 6.50 3.78
C ILE A 10 6.81 6.48 4.93
N ALA A 11 8.09 6.21 4.65
CA ALA A 11 9.13 6.15 5.67
C ALA A 11 9.25 7.47 6.44
N LYS A 12 9.23 8.61 5.73
CA LYS A 12 9.30 9.95 6.33
C LYS A 12 8.05 10.31 7.12
N GLN A 13 6.86 10.02 6.59
CA GLN A 13 5.60 10.43 7.22
C GLN A 13 5.20 9.53 8.40
N ALA A 14 5.52 8.24 8.33
CA ALA A 14 5.20 7.29 9.39
C ALA A 14 6.35 7.12 10.41
N ASP A 15 7.47 7.85 10.24
CA ASP A 15 8.66 7.76 11.08
C ASP A 15 9.19 6.32 11.26
N ILE A 16 9.35 5.62 10.12
CA ILE A 16 9.82 4.23 10.09
C ILE A 16 10.99 4.08 9.11
N SER A 17 11.75 2.99 9.27
CA SER A 17 12.84 2.68 8.33
C SER A 17 12.31 2.45 6.91
N LYS A 18 13.11 2.79 5.89
CA LYS A 18 12.77 2.51 4.47
C LYS A 18 12.46 1.03 4.23
N ALA A 19 13.14 0.13 4.94
CA ALA A 19 12.88 -1.30 4.87
C ALA A 19 11.49 -1.67 5.42
N ALA A 20 11.08 -1.06 6.54
CA ALA A 20 9.74 -1.24 7.09
C ALA A 20 8.66 -0.64 6.17
N ALA A 21 8.89 0.56 5.62
CA ALA A 21 7.99 1.20 4.66
C ALA A 21 7.82 0.36 3.38
N GLY A 22 8.91 -0.20 2.85
CA GLY A 22 8.87 -1.12 1.71
C GLY A 22 8.00 -2.35 1.99
N ARG A 23 8.19 -2.99 3.15
CA ARG A 23 7.37 -4.13 3.56
C ARG A 23 5.90 -3.76 3.73
N ALA A 24 5.60 -2.60 4.31
CA ALA A 24 4.23 -2.12 4.48
C ALA A 24 3.53 -1.90 3.14
N LEU A 25 4.23 -1.27 2.18
CA LEU A 25 3.68 -1.05 0.83
C LEU A 25 3.41 -2.38 0.12
N GLU A 26 4.34 -3.34 0.18
CA GLU A 26 4.13 -4.68 -0.40
C GLU A 26 2.94 -5.41 0.24
N ALA A 27 2.78 -5.31 1.56
CA ALA A 27 1.67 -5.94 2.27
C ALA A 27 0.32 -5.37 1.82
N VAL A 28 0.21 -4.05 1.66
CA VAL A 28 -0.99 -3.39 1.15
C VAL A 28 -1.30 -3.86 -0.28
N ILE A 29 -0.31 -3.81 -1.18
CA ILE A 29 -0.48 -4.25 -2.57
C ILE A 29 -0.87 -5.73 -2.63
N GLY A 30 -0.25 -6.58 -1.81
CA GLY A 30 -0.54 -8.01 -1.73
C GLY A 30 -1.96 -8.28 -1.24
N GLY A 31 -2.40 -7.58 -0.20
CA GLY A 31 -3.76 -7.66 0.33
C GLY A 31 -4.80 -7.26 -0.71
N VAL A 32 -4.60 -6.11 -1.37
CA VAL A 32 -5.49 -5.64 -2.45
C VAL A 32 -5.55 -6.67 -3.58
N LYS A 33 -4.41 -7.10 -4.11
CA LYS A 33 -4.36 -8.12 -5.17
C LYS A 33 -5.09 -9.40 -4.80
N THR A 34 -4.95 -9.86 -3.56
CA THR A 34 -5.55 -11.12 -3.10
C THR A 34 -7.08 -11.00 -3.01
N THR A 35 -7.59 -9.86 -2.53
CA THR A 35 -9.02 -9.61 -2.45
C THR A 35 -9.64 -9.47 -3.84
N LEU A 36 -9.01 -8.70 -4.74
CA LEU A 36 -9.49 -8.53 -6.11
C LEU A 36 -9.51 -9.87 -6.87
N LYS A 37 -8.51 -10.73 -6.68
CA LYS A 37 -8.50 -12.09 -7.27
C LYS A 37 -9.69 -12.95 -6.84
N LYS A 38 -10.28 -12.68 -5.68
CA LYS A 38 -11.47 -13.37 -5.18
C LYS A 38 -12.77 -12.69 -5.61
N ASN A 39 -12.70 -11.77 -6.59
CA ASN A 39 -13.79 -10.86 -6.98
C ASN A 39 -14.34 -10.05 -5.79
N GLY A 40 -13.51 -9.84 -4.77
CA GLY A 40 -13.85 -9.02 -3.62
C GLY A 40 -13.46 -7.57 -3.86
N THR A 41 -14.14 -6.66 -3.16
CA THR A 41 -13.87 -5.23 -3.24
C THR A 41 -13.03 -4.76 -2.05
N VAL A 42 -12.06 -3.89 -2.29
CA VAL A 42 -11.30 -3.20 -1.23
C VAL A 42 -11.68 -1.73 -1.22
N SER A 43 -12.30 -1.28 -0.12
CA SER A 43 -12.62 0.14 0.08
C SER A 43 -11.69 0.76 1.10
N LEU A 44 -10.99 1.82 0.69
CA LEU A 44 -10.11 2.64 1.52
C LEU A 44 -10.72 4.04 1.61
N VAL A 45 -11.39 4.32 2.73
CA VAL A 45 -12.07 5.59 2.98
C VAL A 45 -11.07 6.75 2.85
N GLY A 46 -11.43 7.76 2.04
CA GLY A 46 -10.57 8.93 1.78
C GLY A 46 -9.51 8.71 0.70
N PHE A 47 -9.42 7.51 0.10
CA PHE A 47 -8.51 7.22 -1.01
C PHE A 47 -9.25 6.70 -2.23
N GLY A 48 -10.07 5.66 -2.07
CA GLY A 48 -10.82 5.08 -3.18
C GLY A 48 -11.27 3.65 -2.93
N THR A 49 -11.94 3.07 -3.93
CA THR A 49 -12.39 1.68 -3.92
C THR A 49 -11.78 0.93 -5.11
N PHE A 50 -11.31 -0.28 -4.87
CA PHE A 50 -10.72 -1.19 -5.86
C PHE A 50 -11.63 -2.41 -6.02
N SER A 51 -11.99 -2.76 -7.26
CA SER A 51 -12.85 -3.88 -7.64
C SER A 51 -12.28 -4.64 -8.83
#